data_AF-A0A1F8B9S6-F1
#
_entry.id   AF-A0A1F8B9S6-F1
#
_cell.length_a   1.000
_cell.length_b   1.000
_cell.length_c   1.000
_cell.angle_alpha   90.00
_cell.angle_beta   90.00
_cell.angle_gamma   90.00
#
_symmetry.space_group_name_H-M   'P 1'
#
loop_
_entity.id
_entity.type
_entity.pdbx_description
1 polymer ?
#
loop_
_entity_poly.entity_id
_entity_poly.type
_entity_poly.pdbx_seq_one_letter_code
_entity_poly.pdbx_strand_id
1 'polypeptide(L)'
;MKTVVICGSRRFKKEIREFGSKLIKAGIVVFSPYLHEGKDEWDKLSLQYKKFVALGLTHNHFYKIRMADVVFVYNKDGYAGVSTALSLGMLLLLGSQFTPYRIKMKNFAD
;
A
#
# COMPACT_ATOMS: atom_id res chain seq x y z
N MET A 1 -1.20 5.96 -19.59
CA MET A 1 -1.21 6.78 -18.36
C MET A 1 -0.43 6.01 -17.31
N LYS A 2 0.52 6.62 -16.58
CA LYS A 2 1.30 5.87 -15.58
C LYS A 2 0.45 5.62 -14.33
N THR A 3 0.53 4.40 -13.82
CA THR A 3 -0.15 3.94 -12.62
C THR A 3 0.85 3.72 -11.50
N VAL A 4 0.46 4.10 -10.28
CA VAL A 4 1.28 3.98 -9.07
C VAL A 4 0.48 3.31 -7.98
N VAL A 5 1.07 2.36 -7.27
CA VAL A 5 0.57 1.91 -5.97
C VAL A 5 1.44 2.43 -4.85
N ILE A 6 0.83 2.81 -3.73
CA ILE A 6 1.54 3.17 -2.50
C ILE A 6 1.30 2.08 -1.46
N CYS A 7 2.38 1.44 -1.03
CA CYS A 7 2.39 0.49 0.08
C CYS A 7 2.85 1.22 1.34
N GLY A 8 2.09 1.12 2.43
CA GLY A 8 2.47 1.83 3.64
C GLY A 8 1.52 1.56 4.81
N SER A 9 2.02 1.87 6.00
CA SER A 9 1.25 1.71 7.24
C SER A 9 0.20 2.80 7.40
N ARG A 10 -0.96 2.43 7.93
CA ARG A 10 -2.00 3.39 8.35
C ARG A 10 -1.48 4.42 9.37
N ARG A 11 -0.40 4.10 10.11
CA ARG A 11 0.28 5.03 11.02
C ARG A 11 0.73 6.32 10.31
N PHE A 12 1.01 6.25 9.01
CA PHE A 12 1.47 7.38 8.19
C PHE A 12 0.41 7.80 7.14
N LYS A 13 -0.87 7.63 7.47
CA LYS A 13 -1.99 7.92 6.56
C LYS A 13 -1.96 9.35 6.01
N LYS A 14 -1.50 10.33 6.81
CA LYS A 14 -1.49 11.74 6.43
C LYS A 14 -0.47 11.96 5.31
N GLU A 15 0.75 11.52 5.54
CA GLU A 15 1.87 11.64 4.61
C GLU A 15 1.61 10.84 3.31
N ILE A 16 1.04 9.65 3.43
CA ILE A 16 0.65 8.82 2.27
C ILE A 16 -0.42 9.53 1.42
N ARG A 17 -1.44 10.15 2.06
CA ARG A 17 -2.48 10.90 1.34
C ARG A 17 -1.94 12.15 0.68
N GLU A 18 -1.05 12.89 1.36
CA GLU A 18 -0.38 14.06 0.79
C GLU A 18 0.46 13.70 -0.43
N PHE A 19 1.25 12.63 -0.35
CA PHE A 19 2.03 12.14 -1.47
C PHE A 19 1.15 11.67 -2.63
N GLY A 20 0.10 10.88 -2.35
CA GLY A 20 -0.86 10.45 -3.36
C GLY A 20 -1.53 11.63 -4.06
N SER A 21 -1.89 12.68 -3.32
CA SER A 21 -2.50 13.89 -3.88
C SER A 21 -1.55 14.64 -4.82
N LYS A 22 -0.25 14.71 -4.49
CA LYS A 22 0.77 15.30 -5.37
C LYS A 22 0.89 14.52 -6.70
N LEU A 23 0.87 13.20 -6.64
CA LEU A 23 0.92 12.34 -7.85
C LEU A 23 -0.34 12.48 -8.71
N ILE A 24 -1.53 12.51 -8.08
CA ILE A 24 -2.81 12.70 -8.81
C ILE A 24 -2.81 14.05 -9.53
N LYS A 25 -2.37 15.13 -8.87
CA LYS A 25 -2.24 16.46 -9.51
C LYS A 25 -1.26 16.47 -10.70
N ALA A 26 -0.30 15.56 -10.72
CA ALA A 26 0.63 15.37 -11.83
C ALA A 26 0.06 14.45 -12.95
N GLY A 27 -1.22 14.08 -12.90
CA GLY A 27 -1.88 13.26 -13.92
C GLY A 27 -1.60 11.75 -13.81
N ILE A 28 -1.14 11.29 -12.64
CA ILE A 28 -0.83 9.88 -12.38
C ILE A 28 -2.04 9.21 -11.69
N VAL A 29 -2.37 7.99 -12.12
CA VAL A 29 -3.40 7.18 -11.45
C VAL A 29 -2.78 6.55 -10.20
N VAL A 30 -3.36 6.80 -9.03
CA VAL A 30 -2.82 6.35 -7.74
C VAL A 30 -3.72 5.35 -7.05
N PHE A 31 -3.19 4.16 -6.80
CA PHE A 31 -3.78 3.15 -5.93
C PHE A 31 -3.27 3.33 -4.50
N SER A 32 -4.10 3.98 -3.67
CA SER A 32 -3.82 4.16 -2.23
C SER A 32 -4.10 2.88 -1.44
N PRO A 33 -3.36 2.59 -0.35
CA PRO A 33 -3.72 1.51 0.56
C PRO A 33 -5.01 1.87 1.29
N TYR A 34 -5.64 0.88 1.93
CA TYR A 34 -6.83 1.14 2.74
C TYR A 34 -6.44 1.91 4.02
N LEU A 35 -6.79 3.20 4.06
CA LEU A 35 -6.41 4.13 5.14
C LEU A 35 -7.58 4.54 6.05
N HIS A 36 -8.76 3.91 5.92
CA HIS A 36 -9.92 4.25 6.74
C HIS A 36 -9.78 3.76 8.18
N GLU A 37 -10.39 4.53 9.09
CA GLU A 37 -10.43 4.30 10.54
C GLU A 37 -11.89 4.18 10.99
N GLY A 38 -12.52 3.06 10.68
CA GLY A 38 -13.78 2.68 11.35
C GLY A 38 -13.45 1.92 12.63
N LYS A 39 -12.77 2.54 13.62
CA LYS A 39 -12.36 1.82 14.85
C LYS A 39 -13.56 1.21 15.56
N ASP A 40 -14.63 1.97 15.72
CA ASP A 40 -15.85 1.51 16.41
C ASP A 40 -16.53 0.36 15.67
N GLU A 41 -16.52 0.35 14.35
CA GLU A 41 -17.06 -0.75 13.54
C GLU A 41 -16.14 -1.97 13.59
N TRP A 42 -14.82 -1.74 13.47
CA TRP A 42 -13.82 -2.79 13.54
C TRP A 42 -13.90 -3.53 14.87
N ASP A 43 -13.98 -2.80 15.98
CA ASP A 43 -13.96 -3.41 17.31
C ASP A 43 -15.21 -4.25 17.58
N LYS A 44 -16.36 -3.89 16.99
CA LYS A 44 -17.62 -4.65 17.02
C LYS A 44 -17.60 -5.94 16.20
N LEU A 45 -16.67 -6.10 15.26
CA LEU A 45 -16.57 -7.33 14.46
C LEU A 45 -16.08 -8.51 15.32
N SER A 46 -16.66 -9.69 15.09
CA SER A 46 -16.13 -10.94 15.63
C SER A 46 -14.71 -11.19 15.10
N LEU A 47 -13.92 -11.97 15.84
CA LEU A 47 -12.56 -12.32 15.42
C LEU A 47 -12.51 -12.96 14.02
N GLN A 48 -13.52 -13.78 13.68
CA GLN A 48 -13.63 -14.42 12.37
C GLN A 48 -13.85 -13.39 11.26
N TYR A 49 -14.75 -12.42 11.47
CA TYR A 49 -14.97 -11.35 10.51
C TYR A 49 -13.78 -10.42 10.38
N LYS A 50 -13.09 -10.08 11.48
CA LYS A 50 -11.83 -9.31 11.43
C LYS A 50 -10.80 -9.99 10.52
N LYS A 51 -10.62 -11.30 10.66
CA LYS A 51 -9.73 -12.09 9.80
C LYS A 51 -10.19 -12.08 8.35
N PHE A 52 -11.47 -12.31 8.08
CA PHE A 52 -12.02 -12.33 6.73
C PHE A 52 -11.85 -10.97 6.02
N VAL A 53 -12.17 -9.87 6.71
CA VAL A 53 -11.98 -8.51 6.19
C VAL A 53 -10.49 -8.24 5.91
N ALA A 54 -9.60 -8.63 6.83
CA ALA A 54 -8.16 -8.47 6.62
C ALA A 54 -7.64 -9.24 5.39
N LEU A 55 -8.16 -10.44 5.12
CA LEU A 55 -7.84 -11.19 3.90
C LEU A 55 -8.31 -10.46 2.65
N GLY A 56 -9.55 -9.96 2.64
CA GLY A 56 -10.10 -9.20 1.50
C GLY A 56 -9.34 -7.91 1.22
N LEU A 57 -8.99 -7.15 2.27
CA LEU A 57 -8.18 -5.93 2.15
C LEU A 57 -6.77 -6.24 1.63
N THR A 58 -6.15 -7.31 2.12
CA THR A 58 -4.84 -7.77 1.64
C THR A 58 -4.91 -8.17 0.16
N HIS A 59 -5.90 -8.96 -0.23
CA HIS A 59 -6.11 -9.38 -1.61
C HIS A 59 -6.33 -8.19 -2.55
N ASN A 60 -7.19 -7.24 -2.16
CA ASN A 60 -7.40 -6.01 -2.93
C ASN A 60 -6.10 -5.22 -3.12
N HIS A 61 -5.27 -5.12 -2.08
CA HIS A 61 -4.01 -4.39 -2.18
C HIS A 61 -3.01 -5.12 -3.07
N PHE A 62 -2.91 -6.45 -3.00
CA PHE A 62 -2.07 -7.24 -3.90
C PHE A 62 -2.50 -7.10 -5.36
N TYR A 63 -3.81 -7.06 -5.63
CA TYR A 63 -4.32 -6.81 -6.96
C TYR A 63 -3.86 -5.43 -7.49
N LYS A 64 -3.91 -4.39 -6.65
CA LYS A 64 -3.38 -3.05 -6.99
C LYS A 64 -1.87 -3.07 -7.25
N ILE A 65 -1.11 -3.84 -6.48
CA ILE A 65 0.34 -4.01 -6.70
C ILE A 65 0.62 -4.62 -8.07
N ARG A 66 -0.11 -5.68 -8.42
CA ARG A 66 0.02 -6.35 -9.73
C ARG A 66 -0.33 -5.43 -10.91
N MET A 67 -1.27 -4.50 -10.74
CA MET A 67 -1.71 -3.61 -11.81
C MET A 67 -0.83 -2.37 -12.00
N ALA A 68 0.00 -2.01 -11.02
CA ALA A 68 0.70 -0.73 -11.02
C ALA A 68 2.03 -0.78 -11.78
N ASP A 69 2.33 0.24 -12.59
CA ASP A 69 3.63 0.35 -13.26
C ASP A 69 4.77 0.61 -12.26
N VAL A 70 4.45 1.29 -11.15
CA VAL A 70 5.41 1.71 -10.12
C VAL A 70 4.86 1.45 -8.72
N VAL A 71 5.69 0.87 -7.87
CA VAL A 71 5.40 0.64 -6.44
C VAL A 71 6.24 1.59 -5.60
N PHE A 72 5.57 2.43 -4.79
CA PHE A 72 6.21 3.19 -3.73
C PHE A 72 5.97 2.51 -2.39
N VAL A 73 7.03 2.39 -1.60
CA VAL A 73 6.95 1.89 -0.23
C VAL A 73 7.25 3.05 0.72
N TYR A 74 6.29 3.39 1.58
CA TYR A 74 6.48 4.40 2.61
C TYR A 74 7.19 3.77 3.81
N ASN A 75 8.47 4.13 4.00
CA ASN A 75 9.38 3.53 4.97
C ASN A 75 10.00 4.59 5.91
N LYS A 76 9.18 5.40 6.58
CA LYS A 76 9.67 6.42 7.50
C LYS A 76 10.44 5.75 8.65
N ASP A 77 11.66 6.22 8.91
CA ASP A 77 12.58 5.74 9.95
C ASP A 77 12.85 4.22 9.89
N GLY A 78 12.79 3.62 8.68
CA GLY A 78 12.97 2.17 8.53
C GLY A 78 11.76 1.32 8.97
N TYR A 79 10.61 1.94 9.27
CA TYR A 79 9.42 1.21 9.66
C TYR A 79 8.77 0.45 8.49
N ALA A 80 8.72 -0.88 8.61
CA ALA A 80 7.88 -1.76 7.82
C ALA A 80 6.99 -2.63 8.73
N GLY A 81 5.69 -2.36 8.73
CA GLY A 81 4.72 -3.21 9.43
C GLY A 81 4.41 -4.50 8.66
N VAL A 82 3.67 -5.43 9.28
CA VAL A 82 3.31 -6.74 8.68
C VAL A 82 2.69 -6.58 7.28
N SER A 83 1.74 -5.65 7.11
CA SER A 83 1.13 -5.39 5.80
C SER A 83 2.13 -4.92 4.75
N THR A 84 3.08 -4.06 5.13
CA THR A 84 4.13 -3.57 4.23
C THR A 84 5.11 -4.69 3.87
N ALA A 85 5.49 -5.52 4.84
CA ALA A 85 6.35 -6.69 4.62
C ALA A 85 5.71 -7.70 3.66
N LEU A 86 4.40 -7.96 3.81
CA LEU A 86 3.63 -8.80 2.88
C LEU A 86 3.61 -8.20 1.46
N SER A 87 3.41 -6.88 1.31
CA SER A 87 3.49 -6.22 0.01
C SER A 87 4.88 -6.34 -0.64
N LEU A 88 5.96 -6.26 0.15
CA LEU A 88 7.33 -6.48 -0.33
C LEU A 88 7.55 -7.92 -0.79
N GLY A 89 7.05 -8.90 -0.03
CA GLY A 89 7.11 -10.31 -0.43
C GLY A 89 6.36 -10.58 -1.73
N MET A 90 5.15 -10.01 -1.88
CA MET A 90 4.38 -10.08 -3.13
C MET A 90 5.15 -9.47 -4.31
N LEU A 91 5.78 -8.32 -4.10
CA LEU A 91 6.57 -7.64 -5.12
C LEU A 91 7.79 -8.47 -5.55
N LEU A 92 8.46 -9.14 -4.61
CA LEU A 92 9.56 -10.05 -4.90
C LEU A 92 9.10 -11.24 -5.77
N LEU A 93 7.93 -11.81 -5.46
CA LEU A 93 7.33 -12.91 -6.23
C LEU A 93 6.87 -12.49 -7.63
N LEU A 94 6.39 -11.25 -7.80
CA LEU A 94 6.05 -10.70 -9.11
C LEU A 94 7.30 -10.34 -9.92
N GLY A 95 8.32 -9.79 -9.26
CA GLY A 95 9.58 -9.39 -9.87
C GLY A 95 10.40 -10.57 -10.42
N SER A 96 10.28 -11.76 -9.82
CA SER A 96 10.89 -12.99 -10.35
C SER A 96 10.15 -13.54 -11.59
N GLN A 97 8.94 -13.07 -11.88
CA GLN A 97 8.15 -13.45 -13.06
C GLN A 97 8.10 -12.35 -14.13
N PHE A 98 8.29 -11.08 -13.77
CA PHE A 98 8.19 -9.91 -14.65
C PHE A 98 9.12 -8.78 -14.17
N THR A 99 10.07 -8.33 -14.98
CA THR A 99 10.92 -7.15 -14.71
C THR A 99 10.62 -6.00 -15.68
N PRO A 100 10.74 -4.70 -15.30
CA PRO A 100 11.09 -4.14 -13.99
C PRO A 100 9.95 -3.27 -13.43
N TYR A 101 9.32 -3.70 -12.34
CA TYR A 101 8.71 -2.71 -11.44
C TYR A 101 9.86 -1.82 -10.94
N ARG A 102 9.85 -0.53 -11.29
CA ARG A 102 10.80 0.42 -10.67
C ARG A 102 10.36 0.61 -9.24
N ILE A 103 10.90 -0.21 -8.33
CA ILE A 103 10.73 -0.01 -6.90
C ILE A 103 11.42 1.31 -6.57
N LYS A 104 10.61 2.34 -6.30
CA LYS A 104 11.12 3.57 -5.74
C LYS A 104 10.86 3.51 -4.25
N MET A 105 11.87 3.06 -3.51
CA MET A 105 11.92 3.30 -2.07
C MET A 105 12.16 4.79 -1.89
N LYS A 106 11.15 5.50 -1.39
CA LYS A 106 11.32 6.89 -1.00
C LYS A 106 11.35 6.92 0.51
N ASN A 107 12.52 7.23 1.08
CA ASN A 107 12.56 7.75 2.44
C ASN A 107 11.88 9.12 2.39
N PHE A 108 10.79 9.27 3.13
CA PHE A 108 10.10 10.55 3.30
C PHE A 108 10.64 11.30 4.52
N ALA A 109 11.88 11.03 4.91
CA ALA A 109 12.54 11.64 6.06
C ALA A 109 13.25 12.97 5.74
N ASP A 110 13.24 13.40 4.47
CA ASP A 110 13.74 14.71 4.02
C ASP A 110 12.60 15.56 3.41
#